data_AF-A0A221SWC8-F1
#
_entry.id   AF-A0A221SWC8-F1
#
_cell.length_a   1.000
_cell.length_b   1.000
_cell.length_c   1.000
_cell.angle_alpha   90.00
_cell.angle_beta   90.00
_cell.angle_gamma   90.00
#
_symmetry.space_group_name_H-M   'P 1'
#
loop_
_entity.id
_entity.type
_entity.pdbx_description
1 polymer ?
#
loop_
_entity_poly.entity_id
_entity_poly.type
_entity_poly.pdbx_seq_one_letter_code
_entity_poly.pdbx_strand_id
1 'polypeptide(L)'
;MDEIMIKPALHSAVGGLTLLTALIATALNWTALRKGSPGQGASHASLILLQLLLLAQAAVGIKLLDQGMGVIQKYVHYLGGLGALALLLLPAWLPARLRRPALPAWTATASLLFIVMTFFIGQLYVRGLQNG
;
A
#
# COMPACT_ATOMS: atom_id res chain seq x y z
N MET A 1 -10.83 20.02 18.46
CA MET A 1 -10.50 19.74 17.05
C MET A 1 -8.98 19.64 16.97
N ASP A 2 -8.44 18.60 16.36
CA ASP A 2 -6.98 18.50 16.15
C ASP A 2 -6.53 19.57 15.13
N GLU A 3 -5.62 20.45 15.55
CA GLU A 3 -5.11 21.58 14.74
C GLU A 3 -4.02 21.19 13.73
N ILE A 4 -3.61 19.92 13.68
CA ILE A 4 -2.57 19.47 12.76
C ILE A 4 -3.12 19.49 11.32
N MET A 5 -2.62 20.44 10.54
CA MET A 5 -2.95 20.58 9.12
C MET A 5 -2.00 19.75 8.26
N ILE A 6 -2.50 18.69 7.64
CA ILE A 6 -1.74 17.90 6.66
C ILE A 6 -1.82 18.56 5.28
N LYS A 7 -0.67 18.73 4.63
CA LYS A 7 -0.58 19.23 3.26
C LYS A 7 -0.81 18.10 2.25
N PRO A 8 -1.55 18.31 1.15
CA PRO A 8 -1.73 17.30 0.09
C PRO A 8 -0.41 16.80 -0.50
N ALA A 9 0.63 17.63 -0.53
CA ALA A 9 1.97 17.24 -0.96
C ALA A 9 2.56 16.08 -0.14
N LEU A 10 2.31 16.05 1.18
CA LEU A 10 2.76 14.96 2.04
C LEU A 10 2.08 13.65 1.65
N HIS A 11 0.78 13.69 1.37
CA HIS A 11 0.02 12.53 0.93
C HIS A 11 0.53 11.96 -0.41
N SER A 12 0.83 12.82 -1.37
CA SER A 12 1.45 12.42 -2.63
C SER A 12 2.84 11.81 -2.43
N ALA A 13 3.66 12.38 -1.54
CA ALA A 13 5.00 11.87 -1.24
C ALA A 13 4.94 10.48 -0.58
N VAL A 14 4.09 10.31 0.44
CA VAL A 14 3.88 9.01 1.10
C VAL A 14 3.32 7.98 0.11
N GLY A 15 2.43 8.39 -0.80
CA GLY A 15 1.94 7.54 -1.89
C GLY A 15 3.05 7.07 -2.82
N GLY A 16 3.96 7.95 -3.22
CA GLY A 16 5.11 7.62 -4.07
C GLY A 16 6.07 6.65 -3.39
N LEU A 17 6.37 6.87 -2.10
CA LEU A 17 7.17 5.95 -1.30
C LEU A 17 6.49 4.58 -1.17
N THR A 18 5.18 4.55 -0.92
CA THR A 18 4.40 3.31 -0.83
C THR A 18 4.50 2.50 -2.12
N LEU A 19 4.35 3.14 -3.28
CA LEU A 19 4.50 2.50 -4.59
C LEU A 19 5.91 1.95 -4.81
N LEU A 20 6.94 2.74 -4.51
CA LEU A 20 8.34 2.30 -4.64
C LEU A 20 8.63 1.10 -3.73
N THR A 21 8.20 1.16 -2.47
CA THR A 21 8.37 0.05 -1.53
C THR A 21 7.57 -1.19 -1.98
N ALA A 22 6.39 -1.03 -2.58
CA ALA A 22 5.63 -2.16 -3.12
C ALA A 22 6.36 -2.87 -4.27
N LEU A 23 7.01 -2.11 -5.16
CA LEU A 23 7.85 -2.66 -6.23
C LEU A 23 9.04 -3.43 -5.65
N ILE A 24 9.76 -2.82 -4.70
CA ILE A 24 10.92 -3.44 -4.03
C ILE A 24 10.50 -4.72 -3.29
N ALA A 25 9.43 -4.66 -2.49
CA ALA A 25 8.92 -5.80 -1.73
C ALA A 25 8.52 -6.95 -2.66
N THR A 26 7.87 -6.64 -3.78
CA THR A 26 7.52 -7.65 -4.79
C THR A 26 8.76 -8.30 -5.38
N ALA A 27 9.75 -7.52 -5.82
CA ALA A 27 10.98 -8.05 -6.39
C ALA A 27 11.78 -8.90 -5.39
N LEU A 28 11.91 -8.45 -4.14
CA LEU A 28 12.61 -9.16 -3.08
C LEU A 28 11.93 -10.48 -2.72
N ASN A 29 10.60 -10.52 -2.65
CA ASN A 29 9.87 -11.74 -2.32
C ASN A 29 9.91 -12.79 -3.44
N TRP A 30 9.84 -12.36 -4.71
CA TRP A 30 10.08 -13.27 -5.84
C TRP A 30 11.52 -13.79 -5.88
N THR A 31 12.50 -12.92 -5.58
CA THR A 31 13.91 -13.32 -5.52
C THR A 31 14.17 -14.31 -4.38
N ALA A 32 13.61 -14.05 -3.19
CA ALA A 32 13.73 -14.96 -2.04
C ALA A 32 13.07 -16.32 -2.30
N LEU A 33 11.90 -16.32 -2.96
CA LEU A 33 11.24 -17.56 -3.38
C LEU A 33 12.13 -18.38 -4.33
N ARG A 34 12.71 -17.75 -5.35
CA ARG A 34 13.63 -18.43 -6.29
C ARG A 34 14.90 -18.95 -5.63
N LYS A 35 15.37 -18.29 -4.56
CA LYS A 35 16.55 -18.69 -3.78
C LYS A 35 16.23 -19.72 -2.69
N GLY A 36 14.98 -20.16 -2.54
CA GLY A 36 14.58 -21.13 -1.52
C GLY A 36 14.58 -20.56 -0.09
N SER A 37 14.61 -19.24 0.08
CA SER A 37 14.59 -18.55 1.38
C SER A 37 13.39 -17.59 1.56
N PRO A 38 12.15 -17.99 1.19
CA PRO A 38 11.00 -17.10 1.27
C PRO A 38 10.71 -16.67 2.70
N GLY A 39 10.32 -15.41 2.88
CA GLY A 39 9.90 -14.88 4.17
C GLY A 39 11.04 -14.63 5.16
N GLN A 40 12.28 -14.52 4.71
CA GLN A 40 13.45 -14.25 5.56
C GLN A 40 14.19 -12.97 5.15
N GLY A 41 14.90 -12.37 6.11
CA GLY A 41 15.77 -11.21 5.89
C GLY A 41 15.06 -10.04 5.20
N ALA A 42 15.68 -9.52 4.13
CA ALA A 42 15.17 -8.37 3.39
C ALA A 42 13.77 -8.59 2.78
N SER A 43 13.43 -9.82 2.39
CA SER A 43 12.09 -10.12 1.85
C SER A 43 10.99 -9.95 2.90
N HIS A 44 11.26 -10.32 4.15
CA HIS A 44 10.32 -10.12 5.25
C HIS A 44 10.28 -8.66 5.71
N ALA A 45 11.44 -8.04 5.88
CA ALA A 45 11.55 -6.63 6.29
C ALA A 45 10.84 -5.68 5.31
N SER A 46 10.95 -5.93 4.01
CA SER A 46 10.26 -5.14 2.99
C SER A 46 8.73 -5.25 3.05
N LEU A 47 8.18 -6.40 3.41
CA LEU A 47 6.72 -6.56 3.62
C LEU A 47 6.24 -5.79 4.85
N ILE A 48 7.01 -5.82 5.95
CA ILE A 48 6.69 -5.03 7.14
C ILE A 48 6.71 -3.54 6.81
N LEU A 49 7.78 -3.07 6.15
CA LEU A 49 7.90 -1.67 5.75
C LEU A 49 6.74 -1.23 4.84
N LEU A 50 6.33 -2.09 3.90
CA LEU A 50 5.18 -1.83 3.04
C LEU A 50 3.87 -1.70 3.84
N GLN A 51 3.65 -2.58 4.82
CA GLN A 51 2.47 -2.50 5.70
C GLN A 51 2.45 -1.20 6.50
N LEU A 52 3.59 -0.77 7.05
CA LEU A 52 3.71 0.48 7.78
C LEU A 52 3.42 1.69 6.89
N LEU A 53 3.92 1.70 5.65
CA LEU A 53 3.63 2.76 4.69
C LEU A 53 2.16 2.79 4.26
N LEU A 54 1.52 1.63 4.09
CA LEU A 54 0.08 1.55 3.82
C LEU A 54 -0.75 2.09 4.98
N LEU A 55 -0.36 1.79 6.23
CA LEU A 55 -0.99 2.36 7.43
C LEU A 55 -0.82 3.88 7.49
N ALA A 56 0.39 4.37 7.24
CA ALA A 56 0.66 5.82 7.17
C ALA A 56 -0.17 6.48 6.07
N GLN A 57 -0.26 5.87 4.90
CA GLN A 57 -1.02 6.39 3.77
C GLN A 57 -2.53 6.42 4.05
N ALA A 58 -3.05 5.42 4.76
CA ALA A 58 -4.43 5.41 5.22
C ALA A 58 -4.68 6.53 6.25
N ALA A 59 -3.81 6.70 7.23
CA ALA A 59 -3.94 7.75 8.25
C ALA A 59 -3.90 9.17 7.65
N VAL A 60 -2.92 9.43 6.78
CA VAL A 60 -2.80 10.71 6.05
C VAL A 60 -4.02 10.97 5.18
N GLY A 61 -4.51 9.94 4.48
CA GLY A 61 -5.72 10.04 3.66
C GLY A 61 -6.96 10.37 4.49
N ILE A 62 -7.18 9.67 5.61
CA ILE A 62 -8.30 9.93 6.53
C ILE A 62 -8.26 11.37 7.04
N LYS A 63 -7.08 11.90 7.38
CA LYS A 63 -6.95 13.29 7.83
C LYS A 63 -7.29 14.30 6.73
N LEU A 64 -6.84 14.07 5.49
CA LEU A 64 -7.22 14.94 4.36
C LEU A 64 -8.74 14.94 4.13
N LEU A 65 -9.39 13.79 4.29
CA LEU A 65 -10.84 13.68 4.18
C LEU A 65 -11.58 14.44 5.29
N ASP A 66 -11.04 14.43 6.52
CA ASP A 66 -11.52 15.24 7.66
C ASP A 66 -11.36 16.75 7.39
N GLN A 67 -10.30 17.13 6.68
CA GLN A 67 -10.07 18.50 6.18
C GLN A 67 -10.95 18.88 4.97
N GLY A 68 -11.94 18.06 4.60
CA GLY A 68 -12.91 18.35 3.54
C GLY A 68 -12.46 17.99 2.12
N MET A 69 -11.31 17.34 1.95
CA MET A 69 -10.81 16.98 0.62
C MET A 69 -11.53 15.73 0.07
N GLY A 70 -12.22 15.88 -1.07
CA GLY A 70 -12.52 14.79 -2.02
C GLY A 70 -13.23 13.54 -1.49
N VAL A 71 -14.54 13.61 -1.20
CA VAL A 71 -15.35 12.47 -0.73
C VAL A 71 -15.31 11.24 -1.66
N ILE A 72 -15.22 11.44 -2.97
CA ILE A 72 -15.15 10.33 -3.95
C ILE A 72 -13.82 9.56 -3.84
N GLN A 73 -12.74 10.21 -3.42
CA GLN A 73 -11.44 9.57 -3.24
C GLN A 73 -11.45 8.56 -2.08
N LYS A 74 -12.42 8.64 -1.15
CA LYS A 74 -12.60 7.68 -0.05
C LYS A 74 -12.68 6.24 -0.56
N TYR A 75 -13.47 6.00 -1.60
CA TYR A 75 -13.69 4.64 -2.12
C TYR A 75 -12.43 4.05 -2.76
N VAL A 76 -11.70 4.87 -3.51
CA VAL A 76 -10.42 4.48 -4.11
C VAL A 76 -9.39 4.18 -3.01
N HIS A 77 -9.37 4.98 -1.95
CA HIS A 77 -8.45 4.81 -0.82
C HIS A 77 -8.75 3.57 0.01
N TYR A 78 -10.03 3.30 0.28
CA TYR A 78 -10.44 2.12 1.04
C TYR A 78 -10.22 0.84 0.25
N LEU A 79 -10.68 0.77 -1.01
CA LEU A 79 -10.53 -0.43 -1.81
C LEU A 79 -9.07 -0.70 -2.16
N GLY A 80 -8.35 0.36 -2.50
CA GLY A 80 -6.94 0.36 -2.86
C GLY A 80 -5.98 0.07 -1.71
N GLY A 81 -5.95 0.99 -0.75
CA GLY A 81 -5.00 0.97 0.36
C GLY A 81 -5.29 -0.10 1.39
N LEU A 82 -6.52 -0.17 1.90
CA LEU A 82 -6.88 -1.20 2.89
C LEU A 82 -6.99 -2.58 2.28
N GLY A 83 -7.44 -2.69 1.02
CA GLY A 83 -7.42 -3.95 0.28
C GLY A 83 -6.01 -4.51 0.13
N ALA A 84 -5.04 -3.68 -0.26
CA ALA A 84 -3.63 -4.06 -0.31
C ALA A 84 -3.11 -4.50 1.08
N LEU A 85 -3.41 -3.74 2.13
CA LEU A 85 -2.99 -4.09 3.50
C LEU A 85 -3.58 -5.44 3.95
N ALA A 86 -4.88 -5.67 3.70
CA ALA A 86 -5.55 -6.92 4.03
C ALA A 86 -4.91 -8.12 3.32
N LEU A 87 -4.56 -7.98 2.04
CA LEU A 87 -3.86 -9.02 1.28
C LEU A 87 -2.48 -9.34 1.89
N LEU A 88 -1.72 -8.34 2.32
CA LEU A 88 -0.41 -8.56 2.95
C LEU A 88 -0.51 -9.21 4.33
N LEU A 89 -1.59 -8.95 5.07
CA LEU A 89 -1.81 -9.54 6.38
C LEU A 89 -2.38 -10.96 6.31
N LEU A 90 -3.12 -11.30 5.25
CA LEU A 90 -3.78 -12.61 5.07
C LEU A 90 -2.90 -13.82 5.40
N PRO A 91 -1.61 -13.90 4.99
CA PRO A 91 -0.75 -15.05 5.31
C PRO A 91 -0.56 -15.29 6.82
N ALA A 92 -0.58 -14.23 7.63
CA ALA A 92 -0.42 -14.33 9.08
C ALA A 92 -1.64 -14.98 9.76
N TRP A 93 -2.82 -14.85 9.15
CA TRP A 93 -4.08 -15.39 9.67
C TRP A 93 -4.39 -16.81 9.16
N LEU A 94 -3.71 -17.25 8.10
CA LEU A 94 -3.92 -18.59 7.55
C LEU A 94 -3.33 -19.67 8.47
N PRO A 95 -3.99 -20.84 8.61
CA PRO A 95 -3.40 -22.02 9.24
C PRO A 95 -2.08 -22.43 8.58
N ALA A 96 -1.13 -22.96 9.36
CA ALA A 96 0.21 -23.34 8.86
C ALA A 96 0.17 -24.25 7.61
N ARG A 97 -0.79 -25.19 7.55
CA ARG A 97 -1.02 -26.08 6.39
C ARG A 97 -1.35 -25.36 5.08
N LEU A 98 -1.84 -24.12 5.14
CA LEU A 98 -2.20 -23.30 3.97
C LEU A 98 -1.11 -22.27 3.61
N ARG A 99 -0.09 -22.08 4.46
CA ARG A 99 1.00 -21.11 4.23
C ARG A 99 2.02 -21.67 3.23
N ARG A 100 1.70 -21.55 1.94
CA ARG A 100 2.61 -21.96 0.87
C ARG A 100 3.85 -21.05 0.81
N PRO A 101 5.03 -21.56 0.44
CA PRO A 101 6.26 -20.75 0.34
C PRO A 101 6.13 -19.55 -0.61
N ALA A 102 5.33 -19.69 -1.68
CA ALA A 102 5.08 -18.63 -2.66
C ALA A 102 4.08 -17.56 -2.21
N LEU A 103 3.36 -17.79 -1.11
CA LEU A 103 2.26 -16.93 -0.70
C LEU A 103 2.68 -15.46 -0.47
N PRO A 104 3.81 -15.15 0.22
CA PRO A 104 4.25 -13.76 0.39
C PRO A 104 4.53 -13.03 -0.93
N ALA A 105 5.08 -13.73 -1.92
CA ALA A 105 5.34 -13.16 -3.24
C ALA A 105 4.03 -12.83 -3.97
N TRP A 106 3.05 -13.75 -3.93
CA TRP A 106 1.74 -13.54 -4.53
C TRP A 106 0.94 -12.43 -3.86
N THR A 107 0.94 -12.36 -2.53
CA THR A 107 0.25 -11.28 -1.80
C THR A 107 0.91 -9.93 -2.05
N ALA A 108 2.24 -9.88 -2.17
CA ALA A 108 2.96 -8.67 -2.56
C ALA A 108 2.59 -8.22 -3.97
N THR A 109 2.55 -9.13 -4.94
CA THR A 109 2.12 -8.83 -6.32
C THR A 109 0.68 -8.35 -6.38
N ALA A 110 -0.25 -9.03 -5.72
CA ALA A 110 -1.65 -8.60 -5.68
C ALA A 110 -1.79 -7.21 -5.04
N SER A 111 -1.08 -6.96 -3.94
CA SER A 111 -1.06 -5.66 -3.27
C SER A 111 -0.46 -4.56 -4.16
N LEU A 112 0.60 -4.85 -4.90
CA LEU A 112 1.19 -3.91 -5.86
C LEU A 112 0.18 -3.48 -6.92
N LEU A 113 -0.63 -4.41 -7.45
CA LEU A 113 -1.66 -4.06 -8.43
C LEU A 113 -2.68 -3.07 -7.87
N PHE A 114 -3.15 -3.31 -6.63
CA PHE A 114 -4.05 -2.39 -5.94
C PHE A 114 -3.40 -1.03 -5.71
N ILE A 115 -2.15 -1.00 -5.24
CA ILE A 115 -1.40 0.23 -4.98
C ILE A 115 -1.19 1.04 -6.27
N VAL A 116 -0.76 0.38 -7.36
CA VAL A 116 -0.58 1.01 -8.68
C VAL A 116 -1.89 1.64 -9.14
N MET A 117 -2.98 0.86 -9.17
CA MET A 117 -4.30 1.34 -9.59
C MET A 117 -4.71 2.57 -8.77
N THR A 118 -4.61 2.48 -7.45
CA THR A 118 -4.99 3.55 -6.50
C THR A 118 -4.16 4.81 -6.71
N PHE A 119 -2.84 4.66 -6.83
CA PHE A 119 -1.91 5.77 -7.02
C PHE A 119 -2.23 6.53 -8.30
N PHE A 120 -2.37 5.84 -9.44
CA PHE A 120 -2.63 6.49 -10.72
C PHE A 120 -4.03 7.10 -10.80
N ILE A 121 -5.07 6.42 -10.28
CA ILE A 121 -6.41 7.02 -10.19
C ILE A 121 -6.36 8.30 -9.35
N GLY A 122 -5.71 8.28 -8.19
CA GLY A 122 -5.55 9.46 -7.34
C GLY A 122 -4.86 10.62 -8.06
N GLN A 123 -3.76 10.35 -8.77
CA GLN A 123 -3.04 11.37 -9.54
C GLN A 123 -3.89 11.96 -10.67
N LEU A 124 -4.68 11.15 -11.37
CA LEU A 124 -5.59 11.63 -12.42
C LEU A 124 -6.65 12.57 -11.86
N TYR A 125 -7.24 12.26 -10.71
CA TYR A 125 -8.21 13.14 -10.04
C TYR A 125 -7.60 14.47 -9.63
N VAL A 126 -6.39 14.46 -9.04
CA VAL A 126 -5.70 15.71 -8.65
C VAL A 126 -5.42 16.58 -9.86
N ARG A 127 -4.95 15.99 -10.98
CA ARG A 127 -4.72 16.73 -12.23
C ARG A 127 -6.01 17.27 -12.83
N GLY A 128 -7.09 16.49 -12.79
CA GLY A 128 -8.41 16.93 -13.26
C GLY A 128 -8.93 18.16 -12.51
N LEU A 129 -8.69 18.24 -11.20
CA LEU A 129 -9.05 19.41 -10.37
C LEU A 129 -8.18 20.64 -10.63
N GLN A 130 -6.96 20.47 -11.17
CA GLN A 130 -6.05 21.59 -11.49
C GLN A 130 -6.31 22.18 -12.89
N ASN A 131 -6.93 21.41 -13.78
CA ASN A 131 -7.15 21.76 -15.18
C ASN A 131 -8.59 22.17 -15.50
N GLY A 132 -9.51 22.14 -14.53
CA GLY A 132 -10.91 22.57 -14.66
C GLY A 132 -11.17 23.77 -13.78
#